data_AF-A0A090X3U4-F1
#
_entry.id   AF-A0A090X3U4-F1
#
_cell.length_a   1.000
_cell.length_b   1.000
_cell.length_c   1.000
_cell.angle_alpha   90.00
_cell.angle_beta   90.00
_cell.angle_gamma   90.00
#
_symmetry.space_group_name_H-M   'P 1'
#
loop_
_entity.id
_entity.type
_entity.pdbx_description
1 polymer ?
#
loop_
_entity_poly.entity_id
_entity_poly.type
_entity_poly.pdbx_seq_one_letter_code
_entity_poly.pdbx_strand_id
1 'polypeptide(L)'
;MPMFCGLKLNVEVLINRDNQILVEQEFVNDTSDLLLKIDRVIKNKNEYAYKNRTGLIIIRDKKADLSQSKLVLQSFVASYNKYMDSIALNRFYKKLEKLNLKELDELKKERILVLEYWNYPKPRIPERQELKN
;
A
#
# COMPACT_ATOMS: atom_id res chain seq x y z
N MET A 1 20.06 -3.46 15.70
CA MET A 1 18.92 -3.01 14.87
C MET A 1 17.75 -3.93 15.16
N PRO A 2 16.58 -3.45 15.58
CA PRO A 2 15.40 -4.30 15.56
C PRO A 2 15.03 -4.49 14.08
N MET A 3 15.23 -5.70 13.59
CA MET A 3 14.69 -6.16 12.32
C MET A 3 13.18 -6.27 12.53
N PHE A 4 12.41 -5.34 11.96
CA PHE A 4 10.96 -5.42 12.03
C PHE A 4 10.51 -6.70 11.32
N CYS A 5 10.07 -7.70 12.08
CA CYS A 5 9.19 -8.76 11.58
C CYS A 5 7.76 -8.19 11.38
N GLY A 6 7.66 -7.02 10.76
CA GLY A 6 6.40 -6.33 10.48
C GLY A 6 5.65 -7.04 9.37
N LEU A 7 4.32 -7.05 9.44
CA LEU A 7 3.45 -7.49 8.36
C LEU A 7 3.95 -6.92 7.03
N LYS A 8 4.47 -7.76 6.14
CA LYS A 8 4.77 -7.34 4.77
C LYS A 8 3.41 -7.10 4.08
N LEU A 9 3.02 -5.84 3.97
CA LEU A 9 1.86 -5.43 3.20
C LEU A 9 2.24 -5.39 1.72
N ASN A 10 1.29 -5.67 0.84
CA ASN A 10 1.61 -6.01 -0.55
C ASN A 10 2.19 -4.87 -1.37
N VAL A 11 1.85 -3.61 -1.11
CA VAL A 11 2.30 -2.47 -1.92
C VAL A 11 3.12 -1.51 -1.08
N GLU A 12 4.44 -1.50 -1.28
CA GLU A 12 5.35 -0.49 -0.73
C GLU A 12 5.57 0.64 -1.73
N VAL A 13 5.36 1.87 -1.26
CA VAL A 13 5.59 3.09 -2.03
C VAL A 13 6.53 4.02 -1.27
N LEU A 14 7.61 4.41 -1.94
CA LEU A 14 8.56 5.41 -1.46
C LEU A 14 8.34 6.73 -2.19
N ILE A 15 8.33 7.84 -1.47
CA ILE A 15 8.27 9.19 -2.03
C ILE A 15 9.47 9.96 -1.51
N ASN A 16 10.40 10.34 -2.39
CA ASN A 16 11.61 11.04 -2.00
C ASN A 16 11.41 12.56 -1.91
N ARG A 17 12.44 13.27 -1.45
CA ARG A 17 12.44 14.73 -1.30
C ARG A 17 12.16 15.51 -2.59
N ASP A 18 12.43 14.92 -3.75
CA ASP A 18 12.25 15.51 -5.07
C ASP A 18 10.88 15.16 -5.67
N ASN A 19 9.95 14.64 -4.85
CA ASN A 19 8.61 14.19 -5.23
C ASN A 19 8.59 13.01 -6.22
N GLN A 20 9.69 12.28 -6.36
CA GLN A 20 9.72 11.08 -7.18
C GLN A 20 9.08 9.92 -6.40
N ILE A 21 8.18 9.21 -7.06
CA ILE A 21 7.49 8.04 -6.51
C ILE A 21 8.21 6.78 -6.98
N LEU A 22 8.44 5.84 -6.07
CA LEU A 22 8.89 4.49 -6.37
C LEU A 22 7.86 3.49 -5.82
N VAL A 23 7.46 2.53 -6.65
CA VAL A 23 6.62 1.39 -6.23
C VAL A 23 7.51 0.15 -6.26
N GLU A 24 7.64 -0.57 -5.14
CA GLU A 24 8.56 -1.73 -5.03
C GLU A 24 9.97 -1.44 -5.59
N GLN A 25 10.52 -0.26 -5.25
CA GLN A 25 11.83 0.23 -5.71
C GLN A 25 11.94 0.61 -7.20
N GLU A 26 10.85 0.57 -7.98
CA GLU A 26 10.83 1.02 -9.37
C GLU A 26 10.28 2.45 -9.51
N PHE A 27 11.01 3.32 -10.22
CA PHE A 27 10.59 4.70 -10.50
C PHE A 27 9.29 4.78 -11.31
N VAL A 28 8.36 5.61 -10.85
CA VAL A 28 7.11 5.91 -11.54
C VAL A 28 7.32 7.10 -12.48
N ASN A 29 6.96 6.93 -13.75
CA ASN A 29 7.11 7.98 -14.76
C ASN A 29 5.91 8.95 -14.78
N ASP A 30 4.70 8.42 -14.62
CA ASP A 30 3.46 9.19 -14.64
C ASP A 30 2.34 8.47 -13.86
N THR A 31 1.15 9.08 -13.80
CA THR A 31 -0.01 8.51 -13.09
C THR A 31 -0.51 7.19 -13.69
N SER A 32 -0.38 6.98 -15.00
CA SER A 32 -0.79 5.73 -15.64
C SER A 32 0.19 4.61 -15.30
N ASP A 33 1.49 4.90 -15.29
CA ASP A 33 2.53 3.98 -14.84
C ASP A 33 2.35 3.62 -13.35
N LEU A 34 2.01 4.59 -12.49
CA LEU A 34 1.68 4.37 -11.09
C LEU A 34 0.55 3.33 -10.93
N LEU A 35 -0.57 3.55 -11.63
CA LEU A 35 -1.72 2.64 -11.62
C LEU A 35 -1.33 1.25 -12.09
N LEU A 36 -0.56 1.14 -13.18
CA LEU A 36 -0.12 -0.14 -13.72
C LEU A 36 0.78 -0.91 -12.76
N LYS A 37 1.71 -0.22 -12.09
CA LYS A 37 2.61 -0.83 -11.12
C LYS A 37 1.85 -1.31 -9.90
N ILE A 38 0.96 -0.48 -9.34
CA ILE A 38 0.11 -0.91 -8.23
C ILE A 38 -0.82 -2.07 -8.64
N ASP A 39 -1.42 -2.02 -9.83
CA ASP A 39 -2.24 -3.10 -10.40
C ASP A 39 -1.45 -4.42 -10.45
N ARG A 40 -0.20 -4.38 -10.92
CA ARG A 40 0.68 -5.57 -11.01
C ARG A 40 0.96 -6.15 -9.64
N VAL A 41 1.31 -5.32 -8.67
CA VAL A 41 1.60 -5.75 -7.31
C VAL A 41 0.36 -6.33 -6.62
N ILE A 42 -0.82 -5.72 -6.81
CA ILE A 42 -2.08 -6.24 -6.28
C ILE A 42 -2.42 -7.60 -6.91
N LYS A 43 -2.20 -7.78 -8.21
CA LYS A 43 -2.56 -9.02 -8.94
C LYS A 43 -1.57 -10.17 -8.73
N ASN A 44 -0.27 -9.89 -8.57
CA ASN A 44 0.73 -10.93 -8.38
C ASN A 44 0.53 -11.59 -7.01
N LYS A 45 -0.08 -12.78 -7.05
CA LYS A 45 -0.55 -13.54 -5.88
C LYS A 45 0.55 -14.17 -5.01
N ASN A 46 1.82 -14.11 -5.38
CA ASN A 46 2.83 -14.99 -4.79
C ASN A 46 3.96 -14.20 -4.11
N GLU A 47 3.90 -14.20 -2.76
CA GLU A 47 4.99 -14.09 -1.77
C GLU A 47 4.62 -13.22 -0.55
N TYR A 48 3.65 -12.30 -0.66
CA TYR A 48 3.48 -11.23 0.35
C TYR A 48 2.10 -11.06 0.97
N ALA A 49 1.07 -11.79 0.51
CA ALA A 49 -0.26 -11.70 1.11
C ALA A 49 -0.35 -12.47 2.45
N TYR A 50 0.18 -11.90 3.53
CA TYR A 50 -0.01 -12.46 4.87
C TYR A 50 -1.52 -12.51 5.19
N LYS A 51 -2.06 -13.73 5.33
CA LYS A 51 -3.48 -13.99 5.66
C LYS A 51 -4.48 -13.32 4.71
N ASN A 52 -4.26 -13.36 3.39
CA ASN A 52 -5.15 -12.77 2.38
C ASN A 52 -5.35 -11.25 2.52
N ARG A 53 -4.45 -10.57 3.22
CA ARG A 53 -4.52 -9.12 3.37
C ARG A 53 -3.84 -8.43 2.22
N THR A 54 -4.33 -7.24 1.89
CA THR A 54 -3.67 -6.33 0.98
C THR A 54 -3.68 -4.97 1.62
N GLY A 55 -2.51 -4.38 1.69
CA GLY A 55 -2.34 -3.07 2.25
C GLY A 55 -1.32 -2.29 1.47
N LEU A 56 -1.30 -1.01 1.80
CA LEU A 56 -0.47 0.01 1.22
C LEU A 56 0.40 0.58 2.33
N ILE A 57 1.71 0.62 2.10
CA ILE A 57 2.66 1.35 2.94
C ILE A 57 3.18 2.52 2.10
N ILE A 58 3.02 3.74 2.61
CA ILE A 58 3.62 4.94 2.01
C ILE A 58 4.70 5.46 2.93
N ILE A 59 5.95 5.38 2.49
CA ILE A 59 7.10 5.99 3.16
C ILE A 59 7.41 7.28 2.40
N ARG A 60 7.09 8.42 3.02
CA ARG A 60 7.28 9.74 2.42
C ARG A 60 8.36 10.51 3.15
N ASP A 61 9.33 11.06 2.42
CA ASP A 61 10.25 12.06 2.95
C ASP A 61 9.45 13.26 3.48
N LYS A 62 9.79 13.76 4.67
CA LYS A 62 9.08 14.86 5.31
C LYS A 62 8.99 16.12 4.43
N LYS A 63 9.96 16.34 3.54
CA LYS A 63 10.02 17.48 2.61
C LYS A 63 9.22 17.28 1.32
N ALA A 64 8.83 16.05 1.00
CA ALA A 64 8.01 15.78 -0.18
C ALA A 64 6.60 16.36 -0.02
N ASP A 65 5.96 16.71 -1.12
CA ASP A 65 4.59 17.20 -1.14
C ASP A 65 3.61 16.12 -0.67
N LEU A 66 2.67 16.51 0.19
CA LEU A 66 1.58 15.67 0.67
C LEU A 66 0.64 15.26 -0.48
N SER A 67 0.55 16.05 -1.55
CA SER A 67 -0.26 15.73 -2.72
C SER A 67 0.12 14.38 -3.34
N GLN A 68 1.40 14.01 -3.30
CA GLN A 68 1.90 12.73 -3.82
C GLN A 68 1.34 11.54 -3.04
N SER A 69 1.26 11.63 -1.70
CA SER A 69 0.62 10.58 -0.90
C SER A 69 -0.87 10.43 -1.21
N LYS A 70 -1.58 11.54 -1.51
CA LYS A 70 -2.99 11.50 -1.91
C LYS A 70 -3.15 10.80 -3.27
N LEU A 71 -2.29 11.14 -4.23
CA LEU A 71 -2.26 10.52 -5.55
C LEU A 71 -2.02 9.00 -5.45
N VAL A 72 -1.05 8.58 -4.64
CA VAL A 72 -0.75 7.16 -4.38
C VAL A 72 -1.94 6.45 -3.75
N LEU A 73 -2.56 7.04 -2.73
CA LEU A 73 -3.73 6.44 -2.08
C LEU A 73 -4.91 6.27 -3.04
N GLN A 74 -5.21 7.29 -3.85
CA GLN A 74 -6.29 7.24 -4.85
C GLN A 74 -6.00 6.15 -5.89
N SER A 75 -4.77 6.08 -6.39
CA SER A 75 -4.35 5.09 -7.36
C SER A 75 -4.47 3.68 -6.80
N PHE A 76 -4.06 3.47 -5.55
CA PHE A 76 -4.18 2.19 -4.87
C PHE A 76 -5.63 1.75 -4.68
N VAL A 77 -6.52 2.64 -4.22
CA VAL A 77 -7.95 2.32 -4.05
C VAL A 77 -8.58 1.97 -5.39
N ALA A 78 -8.27 2.72 -6.45
CA ALA A 78 -8.77 2.44 -7.80
C ALA A 78 -8.32 1.05 -8.30
N SER A 79 -7.03 0.74 -8.16
CA SER A 79 -6.45 -0.56 -8.51
C SER A 79 -7.03 -1.71 -7.70
N TYR A 80 -7.21 -1.52 -6.39
CA TYR A 80 -7.81 -2.51 -5.51
C TYR A 80 -9.27 -2.78 -5.90
N ASN A 81 -10.09 -1.74 -6.08
CA ASN A 81 -11.49 -1.89 -6.46
C ASN A 81 -11.65 -2.59 -7.81
N LYS A 82 -10.85 -2.20 -8.81
CA LYS A 82 -10.82 -2.86 -10.12
C LYS A 82 -10.49 -4.35 -10.02
N TYR A 83 -9.56 -4.72 -9.14
CA TYR A 83 -9.22 -6.11 -8.89
C TYR A 83 -10.37 -6.86 -8.20
N MET A 84 -10.99 -6.27 -7.17
CA MET A 84 -12.11 -6.89 -6.47
C MET A 84 -13.36 -7.03 -7.36
N ASP A 85 -13.62 -6.06 -8.23
CA ASP A 85 -14.64 -6.14 -9.28
C ASP A 85 -14.37 -7.32 -10.23
N SER A 86 -13.11 -7.54 -10.61
CA SER A 86 -12.74 -8.69 -11.43
C SER A 86 -13.05 -10.03 -10.74
N ILE A 87 -12.84 -10.13 -9.43
CA ILE A 87 -13.20 -11.32 -8.66
C ILE A 87 -14.72 -11.47 -8.57
N ALA A 88 -15.42 -10.38 -8.27
CA ALA A 88 -16.87 -10.36 -8.15
C ALA A 88 -17.56 -10.78 -9.45
N LEU A 89 -17.08 -10.26 -10.59
CA LEU A 89 -17.59 -10.62 -11.91
C LEU A 89 -17.34 -12.09 -12.24
N ASN A 90 -16.16 -12.61 -11.90
CA ASN A 90 -15.83 -14.01 -12.16
C ASN A 90 -16.68 -14.97 -11.30
N ARG A 91 -16.97 -14.61 -10.05
CA ARG A 91 -17.67 -15.50 -9.11
C ARG A 91 -19.19 -15.36 -9.14
N PHE A 92 -19.70 -14.14 -9.27
CA PHE A 92 -21.11 -13.80 -9.09
C PHE A 92 -21.74 -13.16 -10.34
N TYR A 93 -20.97 -12.94 -11.41
CA TYR A 93 -21.41 -12.25 -12.64
C TYR A 93 -21.96 -10.83 -12.40
N LYS A 94 -21.51 -10.21 -11.29
CA LYS A 94 -21.94 -8.89 -10.84
C LYS A 94 -20.73 -8.06 -10.44
N LYS A 95 -20.82 -6.75 -10.60
CA LYS A 95 -19.85 -5.80 -10.03
C LYS A 95 -20.00 -5.77 -8.51
N LEU A 96 -18.94 -5.34 -7.82
CA LEU A 96 -18.85 -5.24 -6.36
C LEU A 96 -20.03 -4.45 -5.76
N GLU A 97 -20.40 -3.34 -6.41
CA GLU A 97 -21.51 -2.47 -6.01
C GLU A 97 -22.89 -3.15 -6.04
N LYS A 98 -23.04 -4.25 -6.79
CA LYS A 98 -24.30 -4.99 -6.97
C LYS A 98 -24.37 -6.27 -6.14
N LEU A 99 -23.32 -6.56 -5.35
CA LEU A 99 -23.30 -7.74 -4.50
C LEU A 99 -24.19 -7.54 -3.28
N ASN A 100 -24.91 -8.60 -2.89
CA ASN A 100 -25.63 -8.62 -1.63
C ASN A 100 -24.68 -8.90 -0.45
N LEU A 101 -25.19 -8.78 0.78
CA LEU A 101 -24.39 -8.96 2.00
C LEU A 101 -23.71 -10.34 2.08
N LYS A 102 -24.39 -11.41 1.66
CA LYS A 102 -23.82 -12.77 1.68
C LYS A 102 -22.67 -12.90 0.68
N GLU A 103 -22.87 -12.40 -0.55
CA GLU A 103 -21.85 -12.39 -1.60
C GLU A 103 -20.63 -11.55 -1.18
N LEU A 104 -20.85 -10.40 -0.54
CA LEU A 104 -19.79 -9.55 0.00
C LEU A 104 -18.99 -10.25 1.11
N ASP A 105 -19.66 -10.96 2.02
CA ASP A 105 -18.98 -11.68 3.09
C ASP A 105 -18.17 -12.88 2.58
N GLU A 106 -18.63 -13.54 1.51
CA GLU A 106 -17.83 -14.53 0.80
C GLU A 106 -16.60 -13.89 0.13
N LEU A 107 -16.76 -12.72 -0.48
CA LEU A 107 -15.67 -11.98 -1.12
C LEU A 107 -14.61 -11.50 -0.12
N LYS A 108 -15.02 -11.08 1.09
CA LYS A 108 -14.11 -10.65 2.16
C LYS A 108 -13.21 -11.78 2.68
N LYS A 109 -13.65 -13.04 2.58
CA LYS A 109 -12.81 -14.20 2.94
C LYS A 109 -11.65 -14.39 1.96
N GLU A 110 -11.84 -14.00 0.69
CA GLU A 110 -10.80 -14.05 -0.33
C GLU A 110 -9.75 -12.97 -0.16
N ARG A 111 -10.17 -11.75 0.23
CA ARG A 111 -9.24 -10.63 0.37
C ARG A 111 -9.77 -9.56 1.31
N ILE A 112 -8.92 -9.11 2.22
CA ILE A 112 -9.20 -8.02 3.16
C ILE A 112 -8.28 -6.84 2.86
N LEU A 113 -8.87 -5.66 2.70
CA LEU A 113 -8.12 -4.41 2.63
C LEU A 113 -7.72 -3.96 4.04
N VAL A 114 -6.43 -3.68 4.24
CA VAL A 114 -5.89 -3.09 5.47
C VAL A 114 -5.16 -1.80 5.11
N LEU A 115 -5.61 -0.69 5.69
CA LEU A 115 -4.96 0.62 5.58
C LEU A 115 -4.50 1.02 6.98
N GLU A 116 -3.20 0.90 7.24
CA GLU A 116 -2.60 1.30 8.52
C GLU A 116 -1.69 2.50 8.31
N TYR A 117 -1.86 3.52 9.13
CA TYR A 117 -1.05 4.73 9.10
C TYR A 117 -0.03 4.71 10.23
N TRP A 118 1.25 4.58 9.87
CA TRP A 118 2.36 4.52 10.81
C TRP A 118 3.05 5.89 10.89
N ASN A 119 2.86 6.60 11.99
CA ASN A 119 3.70 7.76 12.31
C ASN A 119 5.02 7.25 12.90
N TYR A 120 6.09 7.26 12.12
CA TYR A 120 7.41 6.93 12.65
C TYR A 120 7.79 7.95 13.75
N PRO A 121 8.21 7.49 14.94
CA PRO A 121 8.71 8.40 15.96
C PRO A 121 9.94 9.11 15.40
N LYS A 122 10.05 10.42 15.67
CA LYS A 122 11.24 11.19 15.29
C LYS A 122 12.48 10.48 15.87
N PRO A 123 13.57 10.33 15.10
CA PRO A 123 14.81 9.79 15.65
C PRO A 123 15.22 10.65 16.86
N ARG A 124 15.54 9.99 17.97
CA ARG A 124 16.09 10.68 19.14
C ARG A 124 17.50 11.15 18.80
N ILE A 125 17.78 12.42 19.02
CA ILE A 125 19.15 12.95 18.97
C ILE A 125 19.93 12.20 20.04
N PRO A 126 21.14 11.66 19.75
CA PRO A 126 21.98 11.06 20.77
C PRO A 126 22.19 12.08 21.89
N GLU A 127 21.85 11.73 23.13
CA GLU A 127 22.18 12.55 24.28
C GLU A 127 23.71 12.73 24.27
N ARG A 128 24.18 13.99 24.35
CA ARG A 128 25.61 14.28 24.47
C ARG A 128 26.13 13.46 25.65
N GLN A 129 27.00 12.49 25.37
CA GLN A 129 27.83 11.92 26.43
C GLN A 129 28.72 13.06 26.91
N GLU A 130 28.42 13.60 28.09
CA GLU A 130 29.39 14.41 28.81
C GLU A 130 30.61 13.51 29.02
N LEU A 131 31.69 13.80 28.28
CA LEU A 131 33.00 13.25 28.54
C LEU A 131 33.35 13.65 29.98
N LYS A 132 33.26 12.68 30.90
CA LYS A 132 33.82 12.84 32.24
C LYS A 132 35.33 12.89 32.06
N ASN A 133 35.89 14.09 32.22
CA ASN A 133 37.33 14.30 32.41
C ASN A 133 37.76 13.69 33.74
#